data_AF-A0A7K7KGH5-F1
#
_entry.id   AF-A0A7K7KGH5-F1
#
_cell.length_a   1.000
_cell.length_b   1.000
_cell.length_c   1.000
_cell.angle_alpha   90.00
_cell.angle_beta   90.00
_cell.angle_gamma   90.00
#
_symmetry.space_group_name_H-M   'P 1'
#
loop_
_entity.id
_entity.type
_entity.pdbx_description
1 polymer ?
#
loop_
_entity_poly.entity_id
_entity_poly.type
_entity_poly.pdbx_seq_one_letter_code
_entity_poly.pdbx_strand_id
1 'polypeptide(L)'
;SPQTLITLCHYATSRDSRYFPAPDAFRPERWLRHGDTAGDTGDTAGDTGDSPGDTPGDSPGDSPGPRHPFASLPFGLGPRSCVGRRLAELQLHMALAQV
;
A
#
# COMPACT_ATOMS: atom_id res chain seq x y z
N SER A 1 -23.29 4.03 -17.88
CA SER A 1 -23.40 5.37 -18.49
C SER A 1 -22.04 5.74 -19.08
N PRO A 2 -21.92 6.09 -20.37
CA PRO A 2 -20.62 6.39 -21.00
C PRO A 2 -19.94 7.68 -20.50
N GLN A 3 -20.46 8.31 -19.44
CA GLN A 3 -19.90 9.51 -18.81
C GLN A 3 -19.62 9.32 -17.31
N THR A 4 -19.52 8.07 -16.83
CA THR A 4 -19.13 7.84 -15.43
C THR A 4 -17.69 8.31 -15.20
N LEU A 5 -17.52 9.39 -14.45
CA LEU A 5 -16.22 9.85 -13.98
C LEU A 5 -15.76 8.93 -12.84
N ILE A 6 -14.59 8.32 -13.00
CA ILE A 6 -13.92 7.58 -11.93
C ILE A 6 -12.79 8.45 -11.41
N THR A 7 -12.77 8.70 -10.11
CA THR A 7 -11.71 9.46 -9.43
C THR A 7 -10.94 8.55 -8.50
N LEU A 8 -9.63 8.47 -8.70
CA LEU A 8 -8.71 7.85 -7.76
C LEU A 8 -8.13 8.94 -6.87
N CYS A 9 -8.54 8.95 -5.59
CA CYS A 9 -8.02 9.91 -4.62
C CYS A 9 -6.91 9.26 -3.79
N HIS A 10 -5.68 9.31 -4.27
CA HIS A 10 -4.53 8.74 -3.55
C HIS A 10 -4.37 9.28 -2.12
N TYR A 11 -4.77 10.54 -1.89
CA TYR A 11 -4.74 11.15 -0.55
C TYR A 11 -5.71 10.50 0.43
N ALA A 12 -6.95 10.24 0.01
CA ALA A 12 -7.95 9.62 0.87
C ALA A 12 -7.57 8.16 1.18
N THR A 13 -7.17 7.40 0.16
CA THR A 13 -6.77 5.99 0.34
C THR A 13 -5.52 5.84 1.20
N SER A 14 -4.54 6.76 1.09
CA SER A 14 -3.32 6.70 1.91
C SER A 14 -3.54 7.05 3.39
N ARG A 15 -4.64 7.74 3.70
CA ARG A 15 -5.05 8.08 5.07
C ARG A 15 -6.09 7.14 5.68
N ASP A 16 -6.52 6.14 4.92
CA ASP A 16 -7.53 5.20 5.37
C ASP A 16 -6.88 4.09 6.22
N SER A 17 -7.28 4.01 7.49
CA SER A 17 -6.76 3.01 8.43
C SER A 17 -7.08 1.57 8.02
N ARG A 18 -8.08 1.36 7.15
CA ARG A 18 -8.40 0.05 6.57
C ARG A 18 -7.25 -0.49 5.71
N TYR A 19 -6.45 0.38 5.09
CA TYR A 19 -5.30 0.00 4.27
C TYR A 19 -3.96 0.31 4.94
N PHE A 20 -3.92 1.35 5.78
CA PHE A 20 -2.70 1.82 6.43
C PHE A 20 -2.91 1.99 7.95
N PRO A 21 -2.66 0.95 8.77
CA PRO A 21 -2.78 1.06 10.23
C PRO A 21 -1.91 2.18 10.80
N ALA A 22 -2.47 3.06 11.63
CA ALA A 22 -1.86 4.33 12.05
C ALA A 22 -1.39 5.16 10.84
N PRO A 23 -2.32 5.67 10.00
CA PRO A 23 -2.00 6.29 8.71
C PRO A 23 -1.25 7.63 8.83
N ASP A 24 -1.45 8.35 9.93
CA ASP A 24 -0.76 9.63 10.19
C ASP A 24 0.63 9.46 10.82
N ALA A 25 1.00 8.23 11.21
CA ALA A 25 2.31 7.94 11.77
C ALA A 25 3.36 7.68 10.68
N PHE A 26 4.51 8.34 10.75
CA PHE A 26 5.66 8.04 9.90
C PHE A 26 6.28 6.70 10.32
N ARG A 27 6.01 5.64 9.55
CA ARG A 27 6.47 4.26 9.80
C ARG A 27 7.14 3.68 8.56
N PRO A 28 8.44 3.96 8.30
CA PRO A 28 9.14 3.48 7.11
C PRO A 28 9.19 1.95 7.03
N GLU A 29 9.17 1.26 8.18
CA GLU A 29 9.22 -0.20 8.30
C GLU A 29 8.04 -0.89 7.61
N ARG A 30 6.90 -0.19 7.42
CA ARG A 30 5.71 -0.69 6.72
C ARG A 30 6.01 -1.21 5.31
N TRP A 31 7.04 -0.65 4.68
CA TRP A 31 7.43 -0.94 3.30
C TRP A 31 8.58 -1.92 3.21
N LEU A 32 9.14 -2.35 4.33
CA LEU A 32 10.16 -3.38 4.34
C LEU A 32 9.54 -4.73 3.98
N ARG A 33 10.32 -5.54 3.26
CA ARG A 33 9.99 -6.96 3.07
C ARG A 33 10.37 -7.65 4.36
N HIS A 34 9.42 -8.33 5.00
CA HIS A 34 9.77 -9.27 6.06
C HIS A 34 10.56 -10.41 5.42
N GLY A 35 11.75 -10.69 5.93
CA GLY A 35 12.54 -11.83 5.49
C GLY A 35 11.83 -13.14 5.88
N ASP A 36 11.93 -14.14 5.02
CA ASP A 36 11.39 -15.48 5.20
C ASP A 36 12.05 -16.20 6.40
N THR A 37 11.63 -15.87 7.62
CA THR A 37 11.78 -16.78 8.77
C THR A 37 10.44 -17.41 9.12
N ALA A 38 9.89 -18.16 8.18
CA ALA A 38 8.98 -19.28 8.43
C ALA A 38 9.05 -20.19 7.20
N GLY A 39 9.49 -21.43 7.40
CA GLY A 39 9.65 -22.40 6.32
C GLY A 39 8.35 -22.70 5.58
N ASP A 40 8.54 -23.17 4.35
CA ASP A 40 7.75 -24.25 3.73
C ASP A 40 6.36 -24.50 4.34
N THR A 41 5.37 -23.72 3.90
CA THR A 41 4.02 -24.25 3.73
C THR A 41 3.52 -23.77 2.38
N GLY A 42 3.55 -24.68 1.41
CA GLY A 42 3.23 -24.43 0.02
C GLY A 42 1.82 -23.93 -0.25
N ASP A 43 1.67 -23.43 -1.48
CA ASP A 43 0.54 -23.69 -2.37
C ASP A 43 -0.85 -23.77 -1.73
N THR A 44 -1.39 -22.63 -1.30
CA THR A 44 -2.84 -22.41 -1.34
C THR A 44 -3.10 -20.98 -1.81
N ALA A 45 -3.21 -20.82 -3.13
CA ALA A 45 -3.95 -19.71 -3.72
C ALA A 45 -5.44 -19.91 -3.38
N GLY A 46 -5.81 -19.49 -2.17
CA GLY A 46 -7.18 -19.46 -1.69
C GLY A 46 -7.85 -18.15 -2.08
N ASP A 47 -8.66 -18.23 -3.13
CA ASP A 47 -9.80 -17.34 -3.37
C ASP A 47 -10.58 -17.14 -2.06
N THR A 48 -10.44 -15.97 -1.44
CA THR A 48 -11.24 -15.56 -0.28
C THR A 48 -11.78 -14.16 -0.53
N GLY A 49 -12.96 -14.14 -1.14
CA GLY A 49 -14.14 -13.52 -0.55
C GLY A 49 -14.09 -12.02 -0.31
N ASP A 50 -14.83 -11.30 -1.14
CA ASP A 50 -15.44 -10.00 -0.82
C ASP A 50 -16.26 -10.14 0.47
N SER A 51 -15.77 -9.62 1.58
CA SER A 51 -16.55 -9.38 2.79
C SER A 51 -15.97 -8.17 3.54
N PRO A 52 -16.76 -7.11 3.76
CA PRO A 52 -16.30 -5.95 4.50
C PRO A 52 -16.31 -6.29 5.99
N GLY A 53 -15.15 -6.65 6.51
CA GLY A 53 -14.93 -6.77 7.95
C GLY A 53 -14.91 -5.37 8.59
N ASP A 54 -16.05 -4.92 9.09
CA ASP A 54 -16.18 -3.78 9.98
C ASP A 54 -15.60 -4.13 11.37
N THR A 55 -14.29 -3.98 11.56
CA THR A 55 -13.72 -3.76 12.91
C THR A 55 -12.38 -3.04 12.82
N PRO A 56 -12.24 -1.83 13.38
CA PRO A 56 -10.93 -1.25 13.65
C PRO A 56 -10.29 -2.02 14.80
N GLY A 57 -9.34 -2.90 14.51
CA GLY A 57 -8.51 -3.53 15.51
C GLY A 57 -7.54 -2.53 16.12
N ASP A 58 -7.87 -2.01 17.31
CA ASP A 58 -6.96 -1.23 18.18
C ASP A 58 -6.05 -2.14 19.05
N SER A 59 -5.84 -3.40 18.66
CA SER A 59 -5.02 -4.35 19.43
C SER A 59 -3.54 -4.33 18.98
N PRO A 60 -2.56 -4.29 19.91
CA PRO A 60 -1.12 -4.18 19.59
C PRO A 60 -0.48 -5.40 18.92
N GLY A 61 -1.28 -6.34 18.41
CA GLY A 61 -0.81 -7.60 17.83
C GLY A 61 -1.51 -7.98 16.53
N ASP A 62 -2.31 -7.09 15.94
CA ASP A 62 -2.98 -7.40 14.68
C ASP A 62 -1.97 -7.33 13.53
N SER A 63 -1.75 -8.48 12.88
CA SER A 63 -0.90 -8.52 11.70
C SER A 63 -1.61 -7.72 10.61
N PRO A 64 -0.97 -6.69 10.02
CA PRO A 64 -1.65 -5.86 9.03
C PRO A 64 -2.15 -6.77 7.92
N GLY A 65 -3.45 -6.77 7.69
CA GLY A 65 -4.08 -7.55 6.63
C GLY A 65 -3.38 -7.31 5.29
N PRO A 66 -3.58 -8.21 4.30
CA PRO A 66 -2.89 -8.15 3.02
C PRO A 66 -2.92 -6.74 2.41
N ARG A 67 -1.73 -6.19 2.09
CA ARG A 67 -1.62 -4.86 1.48
C ARG A 67 -2.40 -4.84 0.17
N HIS A 68 -3.37 -3.94 0.05
CA HIS A 68 -4.14 -3.82 -1.18
C HIS A 68 -3.24 -3.28 -2.32
N PRO A 69 -3.18 -3.97 -3.47
CA PRO A 69 -2.20 -3.69 -4.53
C PRO A 69 -2.31 -2.28 -5.14
N PHE A 70 -3.47 -1.63 -4.99
CA PHE A 70 -3.72 -0.29 -5.53
C PHE A 70 -3.93 0.78 -4.44
N ALA A 71 -3.67 0.46 -3.16
CA ALA A 71 -3.85 1.43 -2.08
C ALA A 71 -2.75 2.52 -2.05
N SER A 72 -1.58 2.25 -2.62
CA SER A 72 -0.51 3.23 -2.77
C SER A 72 -0.06 3.32 -4.23
N LEU A 73 -0.42 4.42 -4.88
CA LEU A 73 -0.07 4.72 -6.27
C LEU A 73 0.39 6.19 -6.39
N PRO A 74 1.44 6.61 -5.68
CA PRO A 74 1.86 8.01 -5.60
C PRO A 74 2.23 8.64 -6.95
N PHE A 75 2.55 7.81 -7.94
CA PHE A 75 2.87 8.22 -9.31
C PHE A 75 1.85 7.71 -10.34
N GLY A 76 0.69 7.21 -9.89
CA GLY A 76 -0.32 6.59 -10.74
C GLY A 76 0.11 5.25 -11.36
N LEU A 77 -0.79 4.65 -12.13
CA LEU A 77 -0.60 3.37 -12.84
C LEU A 77 -1.06 3.50 -14.31
N GLY A 78 -0.36 2.85 -15.23
CA GLY A 78 -0.75 2.75 -16.64
C GLY A 78 -0.30 3.94 -17.53
N PRO A 79 -0.94 4.12 -18.71
CA PRO A 79 -0.51 5.09 -19.74
C PRO A 79 -0.52 6.56 -19.31
N ARG A 80 -1.19 6.87 -18.19
CA ARG A 80 -1.29 8.22 -17.62
C ARG A 80 -0.54 8.35 -16.30
N SER A 81 0.36 7.42 -15.99
CA SER A 81 1.28 7.52 -14.85
C SER A 81 2.20 8.75 -14.98
N CYS A 82 2.74 9.19 -13.84
CA CYS A 82 3.62 10.33 -13.76
C CYS A 82 4.89 10.09 -14.59
N VAL A 83 5.11 10.94 -15.59
CA VAL A 83 6.31 10.92 -16.45
C VAL A 83 7.60 11.10 -15.65
N GLY A 84 7.54 11.84 -14.54
CA GLY A 84 8.68 12.15 -13.68
C GLY A 84 9.03 11.08 -12.64
N ARG A 85 8.32 9.94 -12.59
CA ARG A 85 8.49 8.93 -11.53
C ARG A 85 9.95 8.54 -11.30
N ARG A 86 10.68 8.19 -12.36
CA ARG A 86 12.07 7.74 -12.26
C ARG A 86 13.00 8.85 -11.76
N LEU A 87 12.77 10.09 -12.19
CA LEU A 87 13.55 11.24 -11.76
C LEU A 87 13.30 11.54 -10.28
N ALA A 88 12.03 11.54 -9.86
CA ALA A 88 11.65 11.77 -8.47
C ALA A 88 12.20 10.69 -7.54
N GLU A 89 12.06 9.41 -7.93
CA GLU A 89 12.64 8.28 -7.20
C GLU A 89 14.16 8.45 -7.10
N LEU A 90 14.86 8.71 -8.21
CA LEU A 90 16.31 8.90 -8.19
C LEU A 90 16.76 10.02 -7.25
N GLN A 91 16.14 11.20 -7.36
CA GLN A 91 16.45 12.35 -6.50
C GLN A 91 16.23 12.03 -5.02
N LEU A 92 15.13 11.33 -4.69
CA LEU A 92 14.86 10.91 -3.31
C LEU A 92 15.91 9.92 -2.80
N HIS A 93 16.30 8.92 -3.60
CA HIS A 93 17.34 7.97 -3.19
C HIS A 93 18.69 8.65 -2.98
N MET A 94 19.08 9.55 -3.89
CA MET A 94 20.32 10.32 -3.75
C MET A 94 20.29 11.18 -2.48
N ALA A 95 19.18 11.86 -2.21
CA ALA A 95 19.04 12.69 -1.00
C ALA A 95 19.12 11.85 0.28
N LEU A 96 18.48 10.67 0.32
CA LEU A 96 18.49 9.78 1.48
C LEU A 96 19.86 9.12 1.71
N ALA A 97 20.61 8.81 0.65
CA ALA A 97 21.93 8.17 0.75
C ALA A 97 23.05 9.14 1.19
N GLN A 98 22.79 10.44 1.19
CA GLN A 98 23.74 11.49 1.57
C GLN A 98 23.65 11.88 3.05
N VAL A 99 22.75 11.26 3.81
CA VAL A 99 22.54 11.52 5.25
C VAL A 99 23.47 10.66 6.09
#